data_AF-A0A7Y2C716-F1
#
_entry.id   AF-A0A7Y2C716-F1
#
_cell.length_a   1.000
_cell.length_b   1.000
_cell.length_c   1.000
_cell.angle_alpha   90.00
_cell.angle_beta   90.00
_cell.angle_gamma   90.00
#
_symmetry.space_group_name_H-M   'P 1'
#
loop_
_entity.id
_entity.type
_entity.pdbx_description
1 polymer ?
#
loop_
_entity_poly.entity_id
_entity_poly.type
_entity_poly.pdbx_seq_one_letter_code
_entity_poly.pdbx_strand_id
1 'polypeptide(L)'
;DGLTDHEATFTAERAAVVLEYTNGIPLGLDAQLEFVDEFGVVTAVLPDDADGLLRLDGAATGQDGFATLPTTSQLSIDVDEATLRALARSKDVRLRILFAGSGSPVSRIRATDRVDMALRGDFDINVSVGG
;
A
#
# COMPACT_ATOMS: atom_id res chain seq x y z
N ASP A 1 1.16 24.84 -35.64
CA ASP A 1 1.49 23.48 -35.25
C ASP A 1 1.48 23.43 -33.73
N GLY A 2 0.30 23.21 -33.18
CA GLY A 2 0.00 23.32 -31.75
C GLY A 2 -0.80 22.10 -31.37
N LEU A 3 -0.14 21.13 -30.74
CA LEU A 3 -0.70 19.85 -30.30
C LEU A 3 -0.34 19.67 -28.83
N THR A 4 -0.92 20.53 -28.01
CA THR A 4 -1.10 20.31 -26.58
C THR A 4 -2.53 20.72 -26.27
N ASP A 5 -3.48 19.86 -26.65
CA ASP A 5 -4.86 20.02 -26.21
C ASP A 5 -4.90 19.84 -24.69
N HIS A 6 -5.10 20.95 -23.99
CA HIS A 6 -5.15 21.04 -22.54
C HIS A 6 -6.52 20.60 -21.95
N GLU A 7 -7.42 20.05 -22.78
CA GLU A 7 -8.81 19.74 -22.39
C GLU A 7 -9.16 18.24 -22.36
N ALA A 8 -8.16 17.35 -22.35
CA ALA A 8 -8.42 15.93 -22.09
C ALA A 8 -8.98 15.76 -20.67
N THR A 9 -10.29 15.53 -20.57
CA THR A 9 -10.95 15.28 -19.28
C THR A 9 -10.79 13.81 -18.93
N PHE A 10 -9.92 13.53 -17.95
CA PHE A 10 -9.70 12.21 -17.40
C PHE A 10 -10.80 11.88 -16.38
N THR A 11 -11.50 10.77 -16.59
CA THR A 11 -12.50 10.23 -15.65
C THR A 11 -12.10 8.80 -15.33
N ALA A 12 -11.70 8.54 -14.09
CA ALA A 12 -11.49 7.17 -13.62
C ALA A 12 -12.78 6.67 -12.98
N GLU A 13 -13.25 5.50 -13.40
CA GLU A 13 -14.51 4.93 -12.88
C GLU A 13 -14.27 4.09 -11.63
N ARG A 14 -13.14 3.38 -11.58
CA ARG A 14 -12.65 2.66 -10.38
C ARG A 14 -11.14 2.62 -10.36
N ALA A 15 -10.58 2.71 -9.16
CA ALA A 15 -9.19 2.38 -8.93
C ALA A 15 -9.03 1.72 -7.57
N ALA A 16 -8.24 0.67 -7.52
CA ALA A 16 -7.89 -0.03 -6.30
C ALA A 16 -6.38 -0.30 -6.27
N VAL A 17 -5.82 -0.20 -5.08
CA VAL A 17 -4.48 -0.69 -4.79
C VAL A 17 -4.61 -1.92 -3.91
N VAL A 18 -4.04 -3.02 -4.37
CA VAL A 18 -4.07 -4.32 -3.71
C VAL A 18 -2.68 -4.62 -3.16
N LEU A 19 -2.61 -4.83 -1.85
CA LEU A 19 -1.42 -5.31 -1.15
C LEU A 19 -1.64 -6.76 -0.74
N GLU A 20 -0.89 -7.67 -1.34
CA GLU A 20 -0.78 -9.06 -0.90
C GLU A 20 0.47 -9.17 -0.03
N TYR A 21 0.36 -9.83 1.12
CA TYR A 21 1.51 -10.06 1.98
C TYR A 21 1.52 -11.44 2.62
N THR A 22 2.72 -11.92 2.91
CA THR A 22 2.99 -13.08 3.74
C THR A 22 3.97 -12.67 4.83
N ASN A 23 3.50 -12.62 6.07
CA ASN A 23 4.28 -12.25 7.23
C ASN A 23 4.73 -13.50 7.99
N GLY A 24 6.02 -13.81 7.93
CA GLY A 24 6.66 -14.91 8.64
C GLY A 24 7.29 -14.53 9.99
N ILE A 25 7.16 -13.28 10.45
CA ILE A 25 7.65 -12.86 11.77
C ILE A 25 6.50 -12.75 12.79
N PRO A 26 6.75 -13.00 14.09
CA PRO A 26 5.73 -12.93 15.13
C PRO A 26 5.41 -11.48 15.56
N LEU A 27 5.47 -10.51 14.64
CA LEU A 27 5.15 -9.10 14.89
C LEU A 27 4.17 -8.62 13.83
N GLY A 28 3.17 -7.85 14.25
CA GLY A 28 2.33 -7.10 13.32
C GLY A 28 3.14 -5.97 12.68
N LEU A 29 2.65 -5.45 11.56
CA LEU A 29 3.23 -4.32 10.86
C LEU A 29 2.15 -3.30 10.57
N ASP A 30 2.48 -2.03 10.78
CA ASP A 30 1.68 -0.92 10.29
C ASP A 30 2.34 -0.40 9.01
N ALA A 31 1.60 -0.42 7.91
CA ALA A 31 2.09 -0.05 6.60
C ALA A 31 1.37 1.20 6.08
N GLN A 32 2.11 2.06 5.40
CA GLN A 32 1.59 3.26 4.76
C GLN A 32 2.21 3.39 3.37
N LEU A 33 1.38 3.61 2.37
CA LEU A 33 1.83 3.89 1.01
C LEU A 33 1.91 5.39 0.81
N GLU A 34 3.09 5.88 0.44
CA GLU A 34 3.34 7.28 0.15
C GLU A 34 3.63 7.44 -1.34
N PHE A 35 2.90 8.32 -2.00
CA PHE A 35 3.14 8.68 -3.38
C PHE A 35 3.94 9.96 -3.42
N VAL A 36 4.98 9.96 -4.24
CA VAL A 36 6.02 10.99 -4.21
C VAL A 36 6.22 11.58 -5.60
N ASP A 37 6.32 12.91 -5.68
CA ASP A 37 6.64 13.60 -6.94
C ASP A 37 8.14 13.54 -7.28
N GLU A 38 8.51 14.18 -8.38
CA GLU A 38 9.90 14.26 -8.87
C GLU A 38 10.87 15.00 -7.93
N PHE A 39 10.35 15.78 -6.96
CA PHE A 39 11.13 16.48 -5.95
C PHE A 39 11.19 15.72 -4.63
N GLY A 40 10.55 14.54 -4.54
CA GLY A 40 10.49 13.73 -3.34
C GLY A 40 9.48 14.24 -2.31
N VAL A 41 8.54 15.11 -2.72
CA VAL A 41 7.44 15.58 -1.88
C VAL A 41 6.28 14.59 -1.93
N VAL A 42 5.73 14.26 -0.75
CA VAL A 42 4.55 13.38 -0.65
C VAL A 42 3.33 14.10 -1.19
N THR A 43 2.71 13.53 -2.23
CA THR A 43 1.53 14.08 -2.93
C THR A 43 0.23 13.42 -2.49
N ALA A 44 0.31 12.16 -2.03
CA ALA A 44 -0.82 11.39 -1.52
C ALA A 44 -0.33 10.28 -0.59
N VAL A 45 -1.24 9.81 0.28
CA VAL A 45 -1.01 8.71 1.22
C VAL A 45 -2.18 7.74 1.11
N LEU A 46 -1.90 6.44 1.18
CA LEU A 46 -2.93 5.40 1.28
C LEU A 46 -2.68 4.49 2.50
N PRO A 47 -3.74 4.13 3.25
CA PRO A 47 -5.14 4.55 3.07
C PRO A 47 -5.35 6.03 3.46
N ASP A 48 -6.30 6.70 2.82
CA ASP A 48 -6.71 8.08 3.15
C ASP A 48 -7.79 8.06 4.24
N ASP A 49 -7.46 7.44 5.37
CA ASP A 49 -8.32 7.40 6.56
C ASP A 49 -7.63 8.09 7.76
N ALA A 50 -8.36 8.20 8.87
CA ALA A 50 -7.90 8.96 10.03
C ALA A 50 -6.60 8.41 10.68
N ASP A 51 -6.36 7.11 10.56
CA ASP A 51 -5.17 6.46 11.11
C ASP A 51 -4.06 6.36 10.05
N GLY A 52 -4.42 6.34 8.76
CA GLY A 52 -3.52 6.33 7.62
C GLY A 52 -2.67 5.06 7.51
N LEU A 53 -3.09 3.96 8.13
CA LEU A 53 -2.26 2.76 8.32
C LEU A 53 -3.00 1.47 7.96
N LEU A 54 -2.38 0.68 7.10
CA LEU A 54 -2.72 -0.71 6.84
C LEU A 54 -2.16 -1.57 7.97
N ARG A 55 -3.04 -2.27 8.69
CA ARG A 55 -2.65 -3.23 9.72
C ARG A 55 -2.39 -4.59 9.09
N LEU A 56 -1.14 -5.04 9.15
CA LEU A 56 -0.72 -6.36 8.69
C LEU A 56 -0.48 -7.23 9.91
N ASP A 57 -1.14 -8.38 9.96
CA ASP A 57 -1.05 -9.28 11.09
C ASP A 57 0.32 -9.98 11.13
N GLY A 58 0.77 -10.25 12.35
CA GLY A 58 1.93 -11.08 12.61
C GLY A 58 1.67 -12.56 12.34
N ALA A 59 2.73 -13.33 12.18
CA ALA A 59 2.68 -14.78 12.17
C ALA A 59 2.17 -15.32 13.51
N ALA A 60 1.54 -16.50 13.46
CA ALA A 60 1.19 -17.23 14.68
C ALA A 60 2.45 -17.52 15.50
N THR A 61 2.38 -17.30 16.81
CA THR A 61 3.55 -17.41 17.71
C THR A 61 3.46 -18.68 18.56
N GLY A 62 4.56 -19.44 18.64
CA GLY A 62 4.71 -20.62 19.48
C GLY A 62 5.05 -20.27 20.94
N GLN A 63 5.09 -21.28 21.82
CA GLN A 63 5.47 -21.08 23.23
C GLN A 63 6.91 -20.61 23.43
N ASP A 64 7.78 -20.83 22.43
CA ASP A 64 9.17 -20.39 22.40
C ASP A 64 9.33 -18.93 21.92
N GLY A 65 8.21 -18.27 21.57
CA GLY A 65 8.16 -16.89 21.08
C GLY A 65 8.48 -16.74 19.60
N PHE A 66 8.72 -17.82 18.87
CA PHE A 66 9.00 -17.75 17.44
C PHE A 66 7.74 -17.95 16.60
N ALA A 67 7.79 -17.49 15.34
CA ALA A 67 6.76 -17.81 14.36
C ALA A 67 6.68 -19.32 14.12
N THR A 68 5.46 -19.86 14.09
CA THR A 68 5.16 -21.26 13.79
C THR A 68 4.52 -21.43 12.41
N LEU A 69 3.69 -20.47 12.00
CA LEU A 69 3.03 -20.44 10.71
C LEU A 69 2.93 -18.99 10.22
N PRO A 70 3.33 -18.69 8.97
CA PRO A 70 3.19 -17.36 8.43
C PRO A 70 1.71 -16.98 8.26
N THR A 71 1.44 -15.69 8.37
CA THR A 71 0.12 -15.13 8.08
C THR A 71 0.12 -14.58 6.67
N THR A 72 -0.83 -15.01 5.84
CA THR A 72 -1.02 -14.49 4.48
C THR A 72 -2.36 -13.80 4.39
N SER A 73 -2.37 -12.59 3.85
CA SER A 73 -3.61 -11.85 3.63
C SER A 73 -3.47 -10.89 2.44
N GLN A 74 -4.61 -10.38 1.99
CA GLN A 74 -4.74 -9.43 0.89
C GLN A 74 -5.60 -8.27 1.38
N LEU A 75 -5.10 -7.05 1.20
CA LEU A 75 -5.80 -5.81 1.49
C LEU A 75 -6.07 -5.07 0.19
N SER A 76 -7.32 -4.66 -0.02
CA SER A 76 -7.70 -3.81 -1.16
C SER A 76 -8.06 -2.44 -0.62
N ILE A 77 -7.47 -1.41 -1.21
CA ILE A 77 -7.68 -0.01 -0.85
C ILE A 77 -8.30 0.65 -2.05
N ASP A 78 -9.56 1.06 -1.91
CA ASP A 78 -10.23 1.84 -2.94
C ASP A 78 -9.59 3.23 -3.00
N VAL A 79 -9.30 3.68 -4.21
CA VAL A 79 -8.69 4.98 -4.47
C VAL A 79 -9.76 5.88 -5.09
N ASP A 80 -10.03 6.99 -4.43
CA ASP A 80 -10.98 7.97 -4.92
C ASP A 80 -10.40 8.83 -6.06
N GLU A 81 -11.25 9.61 -6.71
CA GLU A 81 -10.84 10.41 -7.86
C GLU A 81 -9.81 11.49 -7.50
N ALA A 82 -9.93 12.09 -6.31
CA ALA A 82 -9.00 13.11 -5.84
C ALA A 82 -7.59 12.53 -5.66
N THR A 83 -7.50 11.35 -5.03
CA THR A 83 -6.26 10.61 -4.86
C THR A 83 -5.72 10.16 -6.21
N LEU A 84 -6.55 9.63 -7.12
CA LEU A 84 -6.12 9.24 -8.47
C LEU A 84 -5.46 10.39 -9.24
N ARG A 85 -6.03 11.60 -9.15
CA ARG A 85 -5.42 12.80 -9.76
C ARG A 85 -4.07 13.14 -9.13
N ALA A 86 -3.87 12.86 -7.84
CA ALA A 86 -2.57 12.99 -7.19
C ALA A 86 -1.60 11.87 -7.60
N LEU A 87 -2.07 10.62 -7.72
CA LEU A 87 -1.29 9.49 -8.21
C LEU A 87 -0.75 9.76 -9.62
N ALA A 88 -1.57 10.31 -10.51
CA ALA A 88 -1.18 10.65 -11.88
C ALA A 88 -0.01 11.65 -11.97
N ARG A 89 0.23 12.44 -10.92
CA ARG A 89 1.36 13.38 -10.82
C ARG A 89 2.58 12.79 -10.11
N SER A 90 2.44 11.60 -9.52
CA SER A 90 3.48 10.97 -8.72
C SER A 90 4.46 10.21 -9.62
N LYS A 91 5.72 10.14 -9.22
CA LYS A 91 6.78 9.42 -9.92
C LYS A 91 7.14 8.12 -9.23
N ASP A 92 7.15 8.13 -7.90
CA ASP A 92 7.54 7.00 -7.08
C ASP A 92 6.43 6.62 -6.09
N VAL A 93 6.47 5.36 -5.66
CA VAL A 93 5.69 4.85 -4.52
C VAL A 93 6.66 4.36 -3.46
N ARG A 94 6.50 4.82 -2.23
CA ARG A 94 7.25 4.36 -1.06
C ARG A 94 6.33 3.61 -0.14
N LEU A 95 6.79 2.45 0.33
CA LEU A 95 6.13 1.71 1.39
C LEU A 95 6.86 1.98 2.71
N ARG A 96 6.19 2.69 3.62
CA ARG A 96 6.67 2.90 4.99
C ARG A 96 6.11 1.78 5.87
N ILE A 97 6.99 1.12 6.60
CA ILE A 97 6.63 0.03 7.52
C ILE A 97 7.07 0.41 8.93
N LEU A 98 6.16 0.28 9.88
CA LEU A 98 6.44 0.36 11.31
C LEU A 98 6.16 -1.01 11.92
N PHE A 99 7.06 -1.50 12.76
CA PHE A 99 6.83 -2.73 13.50
C PHE A 99 5.82 -2.45 14.63
N ALA A 100 4.68 -3.11 14.57
CA ALA A 100 3.71 -3.11 15.64
C ALA A 100 4.08 -4.23 16.64
N GLY A 101 3.79 -3.98 17.92
CA GLY A 101 4.03 -4.98 18.97
C GLY A 101 3.26 -6.26 18.70
N SER A 102 3.79 -7.39 19.19
CA SER A 102 3.06 -8.65 19.17
C SER A 102 1.94 -8.65 20.22
N GLY A 103 0.81 -9.28 19.90
CA GLY A 103 -0.19 -9.65 20.93
C GLY A 103 0.35 -10.69 21.94
N SER A 104 1.53 -11.25 21.70
CA SER A 104 2.26 -12.16 22.59
C SER A 104 3.25 -11.39 23.49
N PRO A 105 3.42 -11.79 24.77
CA PRO A 105 4.38 -11.17 25.69
C PRO A 105 5.85 -11.45 25.34
N VAL A 106 6.13 -12.45 24.50
CA VAL A 106 7.49 -12.77 24.03
C VAL A 106 7.45 -13.05 22.53
N SER A 107 8.26 -12.31 21.78
CA SER A 107 8.43 -12.45 20.34
C SER A 107 9.90 -12.50 19.97
N ARG A 108 10.28 -13.47 19.14
CA ARG A 108 11.63 -13.72 18.69
C ARG A 108 11.65 -13.91 17.19
N ILE A 109 12.63 -13.29 16.53
CA ILE A 109 12.79 -13.33 15.09
C ILE A 109 14.00 -14.22 14.76
N ARG A 110 13.86 -15.14 13.82
CA ARG A 110 14.96 -15.94 13.27
C ARG A 110 15.53 -15.23 12.04
N ALA A 111 16.80 -15.49 11.74
CA ALA A 111 17.45 -14.98 10.53
C ALA A 111 16.79 -15.47 9.22
N THR A 112 16.03 -16.56 9.29
CA THR A 112 15.30 -17.16 8.16
C THR A 112 13.88 -16.63 8.02
N ASP A 113 13.37 -15.88 9.00
CA ASP A 113 12.02 -15.33 8.92
C ASP A 113 11.99 -14.22 7.87
N ARG A 114 10.88 -14.13 7.13
CA ARG A 114 10.73 -13.20 6.01
C ARG A 114 9.35 -12.58 6.02
N VAL A 115 9.28 -11.38 5.46
CA VAL A 115 8.02 -10.74 5.10
C VAL A 115 8.07 -10.49 3.61
N ASP A 116 7.17 -11.14 2.89
CA ASP A 116 7.03 -11.00 1.45
C ASP A 116 5.81 -10.11 1.19
N MET A 117 5.96 -9.12 0.30
CA MET A 117 4.91 -8.17 -0.03
C MET A 117 4.86 -7.98 -1.55
N ALA A 118 3.66 -7.98 -2.10
CA ALA A 118 3.39 -7.68 -3.49
C ALA A 118 2.32 -6.59 -3.58
N LEU A 119 2.66 -5.51 -4.28
CA LEU A 119 1.77 -4.39 -4.51
C LEU A 119 1.29 -4.42 -5.97
N ARG A 120 -0.03 -4.32 -6.16
CA ARG A 120 -0.66 -4.28 -7.47
C ARG A 120 -1.64 -3.11 -7.53
N GLY A 121 -1.61 -2.35 -8.61
CA GLY A 121 -2.67 -1.40 -8.94
C GLY A 121 -3.66 -2.02 -9.93
N ASP A 122 -4.94 -1.76 -9.72
CA ASP A 122 -6.02 -2.05 -10.67
C ASP A 122 -6.74 -0.74 -10.97
N PHE A 123 -6.61 -0.25 -12.21
CA PHE A 123 -7.09 1.07 -12.63
C PHE A 123 -7.96 0.92 -13.86
N ASP A 124 -9.23 1.32 -13.75
CA ASP A 124 -10.17 1.41 -14.86
C ASP A 124 -10.35 2.88 -15.26
N ILE A 125 -9.79 3.24 -16.42
CA ILE A 125 -9.65 4.61 -16.87
C ILE A 125 -10.43 4.79 -18.18
N ASN A 126 -11.43 5.68 -18.15
CA ASN A 126 -12.12 6.14 -19.35
C ASN A 126 -11.61 7.53 -19.75
N VAL A 127 -10.96 7.58 -20.92
CA VAL A 127 -10.51 8.83 -21.53
C VAL A 127 -11.52 9.25 -22.58
N SER A 128 -12.28 10.31 -22.30
CA SER A 128 -13.14 10.95 -23.28
C SER A 128 -12.41 12.13 -23.90
N VAL A 129 -12.19 12.07 -25.21
CA VAL A 129 -11.65 13.19 -25.98
C VAL A 129 -12.84 13.95 -26.57
N GLY A 130 -13.07 15.18 -26.10
CA GLY A 130 -14.03 16.09 -26.71
C GLY A 130 -13.49 16.56 -28.06
N GLY A 131 -14.32 16.48 -29.10
CA GLY A 131 -14.05 17.07 -30.42
C GLY A 131 -14.77 18.38 -30.62
#